data_AF-A0A6J4JI49-F1
#
_entry.id   AF-A0A6J4JI49-F1
#
_cell.length_a   1.000
_cell.length_b   1.000
_cell.length_c   1.000
_cell.angle_alpha   90.00
_cell.angle_beta   90.00
_cell.angle_gamma   90.00
#
_symmetry.space_group_name_H-M   'P 1'
#
loop_
_entity.id
_entity.type
_entity.pdbx_description
1 polymer ?
#
loop_
_entity_poly.entity_id
_entity_poly.type
_entity_poly.pdbx_seq_one_letter_code
_entity_poly.pdbx_strand_id
1 'polypeptide(L)'
;MPRGRLNEKHVQRAALEWLVSYYAGQAGVTAVHAEKETVVSAKSELGSGRADGLVTSLMSDRTVYTAALEAKSARTLPNITLRYSDDQWLLHALLVGSLGTVVAGSLGWFLINTWLSRWILPLVAFSVVGLAYLLLTREHARYRLIDVVRQVKRYPANEQWIAVSADAHNELDDVLQDALLTDCRKEGLGLLRVRSAGRVTLLEKPRSRTPPVGLSDFLACYARSDLLRQKLHQLADIPLQQPRARFGGARARSSTIARRSSRDGRRGS
;
A
#
# COMPACT_ATOMS: atom_id res chain seq x y z
N MET A 1 6.58 -33.12 6.35
CA MET A 1 5.98 -33.12 5.00
C MET A 1 6.27 -31.79 4.33
N PRO A 2 6.89 -31.76 3.13
CA PRO A 2 7.05 -30.53 2.37
C PRO A 2 5.64 -30.01 2.06
N ARG A 3 5.25 -28.91 2.72
CA ARG A 3 3.96 -28.29 2.46
C ARG A 3 4.04 -27.71 1.05
N GLY A 4 3.24 -28.26 0.14
CA GLY A 4 3.15 -27.75 -1.23
C GLY A 4 2.95 -26.23 -1.23
N ARG A 5 3.63 -25.54 -2.15
CA ARG A 5 3.51 -24.08 -2.33
C ARG A 5 2.05 -23.66 -2.41
N LEU A 6 1.70 -22.59 -1.71
CA LEU A 6 0.33 -22.12 -1.63
C LEU A 6 -0.14 -21.56 -2.98
N ASN A 7 -1.34 -21.97 -3.39
CA ASN A 7 -1.99 -21.41 -4.57
C ASN A 7 -2.52 -19.99 -4.25
N GLU A 8 -2.29 -19.04 -5.16
CA GLU A 8 -2.80 -17.67 -5.08
C GLU A 8 -4.31 -17.61 -4.82
N LYS A 9 -5.10 -18.46 -5.47
CA LYS A 9 -6.56 -18.55 -5.24
C LYS A 9 -6.90 -18.91 -3.80
N HIS A 10 -6.07 -19.71 -3.13
CA HIS A 10 -6.25 -20.04 -1.72
C HIS A 10 -5.94 -18.84 -0.83
N VAL A 11 -4.83 -18.13 -1.11
CA VAL A 11 -4.41 -16.93 -0.39
C VAL A 11 -5.49 -15.85 -0.48
N GLN A 12 -5.95 -15.56 -1.69
CA GLN A 12 -7.02 -14.62 -2.01
C GLN A 12 -8.31 -14.97 -1.25
N ARG A 13 -8.76 -16.23 -1.32
CA ARG A 13 -9.98 -16.67 -0.64
C ARG A 13 -9.87 -16.51 0.88
N ALA A 14 -8.79 -17.02 1.49
CA ALA A 14 -8.61 -16.96 2.94
C ALA A 14 -8.49 -15.51 3.44
N ALA A 15 -7.81 -14.64 2.69
CA ALA A 15 -7.72 -13.22 3.01
C ALA A 15 -9.08 -12.52 2.90
N LEU A 16 -9.87 -12.78 1.85
CA LEU A 16 -11.21 -12.21 1.70
C LEU A 16 -12.16 -12.67 2.80
N GLU A 17 -12.18 -13.96 3.13
CA GLU A 17 -13.01 -14.49 4.23
C GLU A 17 -12.64 -13.85 5.57
N TRP A 18 -11.34 -13.67 5.81
CA TRP A 18 -10.86 -12.96 7.00
C TRP A 18 -11.30 -11.48 6.99
N LEU A 19 -11.18 -10.77 5.86
CA LEU A 19 -11.60 -9.37 5.74
C LEU A 19 -13.11 -9.20 5.92
N VAL A 20 -13.93 -10.07 5.34
CA VAL A 20 -15.39 -10.07 5.58
C VAL A 20 -15.69 -10.18 7.07
N SER A 21 -15.03 -11.12 7.76
CA SER A 21 -15.19 -11.29 9.20
C SER A 21 -14.67 -10.08 10.00
N TYR A 22 -13.57 -9.48 9.56
CA TYR A 22 -12.97 -8.28 10.16
C TYR A 22 -13.92 -7.08 10.09
N TYR A 23 -14.48 -6.78 8.90
CA TYR A 23 -15.40 -5.66 8.72
C TYR A 23 -16.78 -5.94 9.31
N ALA A 24 -17.29 -7.17 9.25
CA ALA A 24 -18.57 -7.51 9.88
C ALA A 24 -18.53 -7.33 11.41
N GLY A 25 -17.35 -7.41 12.02
CA GLY A 25 -17.14 -7.17 13.45
C GLY A 25 -16.98 -5.69 13.84
N GLN A 26 -16.96 -4.75 12.88
CA GLN A 26 -16.80 -3.33 13.18
C GLN A 26 -18.13 -2.71 13.65
N ALA A 27 -18.04 -1.74 14.56
CA ALA A 27 -19.20 -1.02 15.06
C ALA A 27 -19.89 -0.23 13.94
N GLY A 28 -21.21 -0.32 13.87
CA GLY A 28 -22.03 0.41 12.89
C GLY A 28 -22.14 -0.26 11.52
N VAL A 29 -21.49 -1.41 11.28
CA VAL A 29 -21.67 -2.15 10.02
C VAL A 29 -22.99 -2.92 10.04
N THR A 30 -23.83 -2.71 9.02
CA THR A 30 -25.15 -3.35 8.87
C THR A 30 -25.13 -4.50 7.87
N ALA A 31 -24.30 -4.40 6.82
CA ALA A 31 -24.11 -5.45 5.83
C ALA A 31 -22.68 -5.47 5.32
N VAL A 32 -22.19 -6.66 4.96
CA VAL A 32 -20.87 -6.85 4.33
C VAL A 32 -21.03 -7.79 3.15
N HIS A 33 -20.42 -7.44 2.03
CA HIS A 33 -20.31 -8.27 0.85
C HIS A 33 -18.87 -8.28 0.36
N ALA A 34 -18.43 -9.40 -0.19
CA ALA A 34 -17.13 -9.50 -0.84
C ALA A 34 -17.28 -10.09 -2.24
N GLU A 35 -16.52 -9.53 -3.17
CA GLU A 35 -16.43 -9.99 -4.54
C GLU A 35 -14.96 -10.27 -4.89
N LYS A 36 -14.75 -11.31 -5.70
CA LYS A 36 -13.43 -11.65 -6.24
C LYS A 36 -13.29 -10.99 -7.61
N GLU A 37 -12.06 -10.62 -7.95
CA GLU A 37 -11.70 -10.15 -9.29
C GLU A 37 -12.53 -8.95 -9.76
N THR A 38 -12.59 -7.89 -8.96
CA THR A 38 -13.38 -6.70 -9.29
C THR A 38 -12.59 -5.72 -10.17
N VAL A 39 -13.20 -5.29 -11.27
CA VAL A 39 -12.60 -4.37 -12.23
C VAL A 39 -12.97 -2.92 -11.90
N VAL A 40 -11.96 -2.06 -11.88
CA VAL A 40 -12.15 -0.60 -11.79
C VAL A 40 -12.73 -0.12 -13.12
N SER A 41 -13.79 0.69 -13.07
CA SER A 41 -14.44 1.24 -14.24
C SER A 41 -13.44 2.03 -15.09
N ALA A 42 -13.47 1.86 -16.41
CA ALA A 42 -12.65 2.64 -17.33
C ALA A 42 -12.95 4.16 -17.29
N LYS A 43 -14.11 4.54 -16.71
CA LYS A 43 -14.50 5.93 -16.51
C LYS A 43 -13.92 6.54 -15.22
N SER A 44 -13.27 5.75 -14.38
CA SER A 44 -12.69 6.24 -13.12
C SER A 44 -11.40 7.01 -13.39
N GLU A 45 -11.30 8.22 -12.86
CA GLU A 45 -10.06 9.01 -12.90
C GLU A 45 -9.11 8.68 -11.74
N LEU A 46 -9.62 8.00 -10.70
CA LEU A 46 -8.86 7.74 -9.46
C LEU A 46 -8.04 6.46 -9.51
N GLY A 47 -8.29 5.59 -10.47
CA GLY A 47 -7.65 4.29 -10.52
C GLY A 47 -7.96 3.49 -11.77
N SER A 48 -7.34 2.34 -11.88
CA SER A 48 -7.50 1.44 -13.01
C SER A 48 -7.07 0.02 -12.66
N GLY A 49 -7.48 -0.95 -13.49
CA GLY A 49 -7.07 -2.34 -13.38
C GLY A 49 -8.12 -3.23 -12.71
N ARG A 50 -7.66 -4.37 -12.19
CA ARG A 50 -8.49 -5.42 -11.59
C ARG A 50 -7.91 -5.81 -10.24
N ALA A 51 -8.64 -5.53 -9.18
CA ALA A 51 -8.29 -5.98 -7.84
C ALA A 51 -8.59 -7.47 -7.69
N ASP A 52 -7.77 -8.20 -6.95
CA ASP A 52 -8.04 -9.61 -6.65
C ASP A 52 -9.28 -9.77 -5.78
N GLY A 53 -9.58 -8.79 -4.93
CA GLY A 53 -10.84 -8.77 -4.23
C GLY A 53 -11.26 -7.38 -3.78
N LEU A 54 -12.56 -7.26 -3.55
CA LEU A 54 -13.18 -6.06 -3.01
C LEU A 54 -14.14 -6.48 -1.91
N VAL A 55 -13.96 -5.91 -0.72
CA VAL A 55 -14.94 -6.00 0.37
C VAL A 55 -15.67 -4.67 0.44
N THR A 56 -16.98 -4.73 0.48
CA THR A 56 -17.85 -3.57 0.62
C THR A 56 -18.70 -3.75 1.86
N SER A 57 -18.81 -2.73 2.69
CA SER A 57 -19.66 -2.75 3.87
C SER A 57 -20.58 -1.53 3.89
N LEU A 58 -21.83 -1.75 4.28
CA LEU A 58 -22.81 -0.70 4.51
C LEU A 58 -22.77 -0.33 5.99
N MET A 59 -22.61 0.96 6.27
CA MET A 59 -22.63 1.51 7.62
C MET A 59 -24.06 1.91 8.02
N SER A 60 -24.30 2.12 9.31
CA SER A 60 -25.60 2.49 9.87
C SER A 60 -26.11 3.86 9.39
N ASP A 61 -25.19 4.74 9.02
CA ASP A 61 -25.47 6.04 8.40
C ASP A 61 -25.71 5.95 6.88
N ARG A 62 -25.82 4.72 6.34
CA ARG A 62 -25.96 4.38 4.91
C ARG A 62 -24.74 4.73 4.06
N THR A 63 -23.60 5.10 4.65
CA THR A 63 -22.36 5.25 3.89
C THR A 63 -21.82 3.88 3.48
N VAL A 64 -21.22 3.82 2.30
CA VAL A 64 -20.58 2.61 1.78
C VAL A 64 -19.07 2.72 2.03
N TYR A 65 -18.56 1.76 2.78
CA TYR A 65 -17.15 1.60 3.04
C TYR A 65 -16.58 0.48 2.15
N THR A 66 -15.37 0.66 1.65
CA THR A 66 -14.75 -0.25 0.68
C THR A 66 -13.32 -0.59 1.08
N ALA A 67 -12.95 -1.85 0.87
CA ALA A 67 -11.62 -2.35 1.09
C ALA A 67 -11.14 -3.18 -0.11
N ALA A 68 -10.12 -2.70 -0.81
CA ALA A 68 -9.54 -3.42 -1.95
C ALA A 68 -8.41 -4.35 -1.49
N LEU A 69 -8.29 -5.51 -2.13
CA LEU A 69 -7.30 -6.55 -1.82
C LEU A 69 -6.51 -6.93 -3.07
N GLU A 70 -5.19 -7.02 -2.91
CA GLU A 70 -4.28 -7.73 -3.81
C GLU A 70 -3.64 -8.91 -3.07
N ALA A 71 -3.60 -10.08 -3.70
CA ALA A 71 -3.08 -11.31 -3.12
C ALA A 71 -1.87 -11.82 -3.92
N LYS A 72 -0.76 -12.10 -3.25
CA LYS A 72 0.45 -12.67 -3.85
C LYS A 72 0.81 -14.01 -3.21
N SER A 73 1.25 -14.94 -4.06
CA SER A 73 1.70 -16.28 -3.68
C SER A 73 3.20 -16.44 -3.94
N ALA A 74 3.80 -17.56 -3.50
CA ALA A 74 5.21 -17.83 -3.76
C ALA A 74 5.53 -17.90 -5.26
N ARG A 75 4.56 -18.29 -6.09
CA ARG A 75 4.73 -18.31 -7.56
C ARG A 75 4.82 -16.91 -8.16
N THR A 76 4.24 -15.91 -7.49
CA THR A 76 4.24 -14.51 -7.92
C THR A 76 5.27 -13.66 -7.14
N LEU A 77 6.25 -14.30 -6.49
CA LEU A 77 7.40 -13.63 -5.85
C LEU A 77 8.17 -12.66 -6.76
N PRO A 78 8.37 -12.93 -8.07
CA PRO A 78 8.99 -11.95 -8.95
C PRO A 78 8.24 -10.61 -9.04
N ASN A 79 6.96 -10.56 -8.62
CA ASN A 79 6.17 -9.32 -8.55
C ASN A 79 6.31 -8.60 -7.19
N ILE A 80 7.04 -9.19 -6.24
CA ILE A 80 7.49 -8.57 -4.98
C ILE A 80 8.97 -8.21 -5.11
N THR A 81 9.46 -7.92 -6.31
CA THR A 81 10.82 -7.39 -6.49
C THR A 81 10.80 -5.88 -6.31
N LEU A 82 11.89 -5.35 -5.75
CA LEU A 82 12.18 -3.93 -5.77
C LEU A 82 12.38 -3.51 -7.23
N ARG A 83 11.49 -2.67 -7.75
CA ARG A 83 11.70 -1.99 -9.02
C ARG A 83 12.13 -0.56 -8.77
N TYR A 84 13.08 -0.12 -9.58
CA TYR A 84 13.53 1.25 -9.53
C TYR A 84 12.52 2.15 -10.24
N SER A 85 12.13 3.24 -9.59
CA SER A 85 11.23 4.24 -10.15
C SER A 85 12.03 5.23 -10.99
N ASP A 86 12.35 4.82 -12.23
CA ASP A 86 13.17 5.62 -13.14
C ASP A 86 12.58 7.02 -13.38
N ASP A 87 11.25 7.14 -13.43
CA ASP A 87 10.56 8.42 -13.66
C ASP A 87 10.79 9.43 -12.54
N GLN A 88 10.65 9.02 -11.27
CA GLN A 88 10.85 9.91 -10.12
C GLN A 88 12.33 10.26 -9.94
N TRP A 89 13.21 9.29 -10.20
CA TRP A 89 14.64 9.50 -10.16
C TRP A 89 15.11 10.50 -11.21
N LEU A 90 14.62 10.36 -12.45
CA LEU A 90 14.88 11.29 -13.54
C LEU A 90 14.31 12.67 -13.24
N LEU A 91 13.08 12.77 -12.74
CA LEU A 91 12.47 14.04 -12.38
C LEU A 91 13.31 14.81 -11.34
N HIS A 92 13.80 14.12 -10.31
CA HIS A 92 14.68 14.76 -9.33
C HIS A 92 16.01 15.19 -9.93
N ALA A 93 16.60 14.40 -10.84
CA ALA A 93 17.81 14.80 -11.55
C ALA A 93 17.58 16.05 -12.40
N LEU A 94 16.44 16.16 -13.08
CA LEU A 94 16.05 17.35 -13.84
C LEU A 94 15.85 18.57 -12.94
N LEU A 95 15.21 18.40 -11.77
CA LEU A 95 15.04 19.48 -10.79
C LEU A 95 16.38 19.97 -10.23
N VAL A 96 17.26 19.05 -9.85
CA VAL A 96 18.59 19.37 -9.30
C VAL A 96 19.49 19.98 -10.38
N GLY A 97 19.44 19.47 -11.61
CA GLY A 97 20.09 20.08 -12.77
C GLY A 97 19.58 21.51 -13.01
N SER A 98 18.26 21.73 -12.95
CA SER A 98 17.66 23.06 -13.13
C SER A 98 18.13 24.06 -12.09
N LEU A 99 18.30 23.62 -10.83
CA LEU A 99 18.92 24.43 -9.79
C LEU A 99 20.37 24.80 -10.13
N GLY A 100 21.12 23.86 -10.69
CA GLY A 100 22.47 24.11 -11.24
C GLY A 100 22.46 25.19 -12.32
N THR A 101 21.48 25.17 -13.24
CA THR A 101 21.28 26.22 -14.25
C THR A 101 21.08 27.59 -13.63
N VAL A 102 20.21 27.69 -12.62
CA VAL A 102 19.91 28.98 -11.97
C VAL A 102 21.17 29.55 -11.32
N VAL A 103 21.89 28.75 -10.54
CA VAL A 103 23.12 29.19 -9.86
C VAL A 103 24.20 29.61 -10.87
N ALA A 104 24.47 28.78 -11.87
CA ALA A 104 25.49 29.07 -12.88
C ALA A 104 25.10 30.24 -13.78
N GLY A 105 23.81 30.41 -14.09
CA GLY A 105 23.29 31.55 -14.85
C GLY A 105 23.42 32.85 -14.10
N SER A 106 23.04 32.86 -12.81
CA SER A 106 23.23 34.05 -11.96
C SER A 106 24.70 34.43 -11.88
N LEU A 107 25.61 33.48 -11.60
CA LEU A 107 27.04 33.77 -11.53
C LEU A 107 27.64 34.20 -12.87
N GLY A 108 27.29 33.50 -13.95
CA GLY A 108 27.77 33.79 -15.30
C GLY A 108 27.34 35.16 -15.80
N TRP A 109 26.16 35.64 -15.38
CA TRP A 109 25.66 36.97 -15.71
C TRP A 109 26.51 38.09 -15.10
N PHE A 110 26.93 37.94 -13.84
CA PHE A 110 27.71 38.97 -13.13
C PHE A 110 29.21 38.89 -13.39
N LEU A 111 29.76 37.69 -13.55
CA LEU A 111 31.20 37.47 -13.56
C LEU A 111 31.81 37.38 -14.96
N ILE A 112 31.02 37.10 -15.99
CA ILE A 112 31.53 36.81 -17.33
C ILE A 112 31.01 37.81 -18.37
N ASN A 113 31.94 38.45 -19.08
CA ASN A 113 31.61 39.50 -20.05
C ASN A 113 31.30 38.95 -21.45
N THR A 114 31.71 37.72 -21.76
CA THR A 114 31.42 37.11 -23.06
C THR A 114 29.95 36.67 -23.15
N TRP A 115 29.26 37.12 -24.20
CA TRP A 115 27.87 36.76 -24.49
C TRP A 115 27.65 35.23 -24.54
N LEU A 116 28.53 34.52 -25.25
CA LEU A 116 28.36 33.09 -25.52
C LEU A 116 28.44 32.25 -24.23
N SER A 117 29.37 32.56 -23.33
CA SER A 117 29.54 31.83 -22.07
C SER A 117 28.37 31.99 -21.11
N ARG A 118 27.60 33.09 -21.20
CA ARG A 118 26.39 33.29 -20.37
C ARG A 118 25.31 32.25 -20.65
N TRP A 119 25.29 31.68 -21.86
CA TRP A 119 24.34 30.65 -22.26
C TRP A 119 24.91 29.24 -22.16
N ILE A 120 26.21 29.06 -22.46
CA ILE A 120 26.86 27.75 -22.39
C ILE A 120 27.02 27.30 -20.93
N LEU A 121 27.45 28.19 -20.03
CA LEU A 121 27.76 27.82 -18.65
C LEU A 121 26.53 27.22 -17.91
N PRO A 122 25.31 27.79 -18.00
CA PRO A 122 24.14 27.21 -17.35
C PRO A 122 23.72 25.86 -17.93
N LEU A 123 23.86 25.66 -19.25
CA LEU A 123 23.53 24.39 -19.91
C LEU A 123 24.50 23.27 -19.51
N VAL A 124 25.79 23.60 -19.41
CA VAL A 124 26.81 22.67 -18.91
C VAL A 124 26.55 22.36 -17.45
N ALA A 125 26.27 23.37 -16.62
CA ALA A 125 25.96 23.18 -15.21
C ALA A 125 24.73 22.27 -15.01
N PHE A 126 23.66 22.47 -15.78
CA PHE A 126 22.48 21.60 -15.79
C PHE A 126 22.87 20.13 -15.99
N SER A 127 23.63 19.88 -17.05
CA SER A 127 24.00 18.54 -17.47
C SER A 127 24.92 17.85 -16.47
N VAL A 128 25.94 18.56 -15.97
CA VAL A 128 26.90 18.04 -15.01
C VAL A 128 26.24 17.76 -13.66
N VAL A 129 25.46 18.71 -13.14
CA VAL A 129 24.79 18.58 -11.82
C VAL A 129 23.71 17.50 -11.88
N GLY A 130 22.90 17.47 -12.94
CA GLY A 130 21.89 16.43 -13.14
C GLY A 130 22.50 15.04 -13.29
N LEU A 131 23.57 14.89 -14.09
CA LEU A 131 24.25 13.60 -14.26
C LEU A 131 24.94 13.15 -12.97
N ALA A 132 25.61 14.05 -12.26
CA ALA A 132 26.20 13.75 -10.97
C ALA A 132 25.15 13.26 -9.97
N TYR A 133 23.97 13.91 -9.95
CA TYR A 133 22.85 13.46 -9.13
C TYR A 133 22.40 12.04 -9.48
N LEU A 134 22.22 11.73 -10.76
CA LEU A 134 21.86 10.38 -11.21
C LEU A 134 22.89 9.36 -10.70
N LEU A 135 24.18 9.58 -10.99
CA LEU A 135 25.24 8.64 -10.59
C LEU A 135 25.31 8.42 -9.08
N LEU A 136 25.20 9.49 -8.29
CA LEU A 136 25.27 9.43 -6.83
C LEU A 136 24.03 8.78 -6.19
N THR A 137 22.88 8.84 -6.85
CA THR A 137 21.61 8.36 -6.28
C THR A 137 21.08 7.07 -6.88
N ARG A 138 21.77 6.48 -7.86
CA ARG A 138 21.38 5.24 -8.55
C ARG A 138 21.02 4.09 -7.62
N GLU A 139 21.68 3.95 -6.48
CA GLU A 139 21.41 2.85 -5.53
C GLU A 139 20.54 3.24 -4.33
N HIS A 140 20.12 4.51 -4.27
CA HIS A 140 19.44 5.04 -3.10
C HIS A 140 18.09 4.35 -2.86
N ALA A 141 17.87 3.89 -1.62
CA ALA A 141 16.68 3.13 -1.24
C ALA A 141 15.36 3.86 -1.52
N ARG A 142 15.37 5.20 -1.54
CA ARG A 142 14.19 6.06 -1.79
C ARG A 142 13.49 5.77 -3.12
N TYR A 143 14.22 5.29 -4.12
CA TYR A 143 13.68 5.05 -5.46
C TYR A 143 13.30 3.59 -5.71
N ARG A 144 13.53 2.72 -4.74
CA ARG A 144 13.13 1.32 -4.82
C ARG A 144 11.67 1.25 -4.35
N LEU A 145 10.77 1.03 -5.31
CA LEU A 145 9.35 0.81 -5.03
C LEU A 145 9.03 -0.67 -5.20
N ILE A 146 8.22 -1.20 -4.30
CA ILE A 146 7.74 -2.57 -4.43
C ILE A 146 6.51 -2.56 -5.35
N ASP A 147 6.56 -3.33 -6.43
CA ASP A 147 5.51 -3.33 -7.46
C ASP A 147 4.11 -3.62 -6.92
N VAL A 148 4.00 -4.52 -5.94
CA VAL A 148 2.72 -4.85 -5.30
C VAL A 148 2.08 -3.64 -4.62
N VAL A 149 2.88 -2.79 -3.95
CA VAL A 149 2.41 -1.56 -3.28
C VAL A 149 1.84 -0.60 -4.32
N ARG A 150 2.58 -0.39 -5.43
CA ARG A 150 2.13 0.42 -6.56
C ARG A 150 0.86 -0.14 -7.21
N GLN A 151 0.77 -1.46 -7.33
CA GLN A 151 -0.40 -2.13 -7.90
C GLN A 151 -1.65 -1.88 -7.05
N VAL A 152 -1.57 -2.10 -5.74
CA VAL A 152 -2.70 -1.88 -4.82
C VAL A 152 -3.17 -0.44 -4.81
N LYS A 153 -2.24 0.53 -4.90
CA LYS A 153 -2.58 1.95 -4.92
C LYS A 153 -3.46 2.37 -6.11
N ARG A 154 -3.51 1.57 -7.18
CA ARG A 154 -4.39 1.81 -8.33
C ARG A 154 -5.86 1.47 -8.07
N TYR A 155 -6.18 0.82 -6.95
CA TYR A 155 -7.55 0.42 -6.62
C TYR A 155 -8.16 1.39 -5.60
N PRO A 156 -9.06 2.29 -6.02
CA PRO A 156 -9.66 3.26 -5.11
C PRO A 156 -10.49 2.54 -4.05
N ALA A 157 -10.20 2.78 -2.78
CA ALA A 157 -10.91 2.19 -1.65
C ALA A 157 -10.64 2.99 -0.36
N ASN A 158 -11.51 2.85 0.64
CA ASN A 158 -11.29 3.44 1.96
C ASN A 158 -10.08 2.81 2.65
N GLU A 159 -9.95 1.49 2.55
CA GLU A 159 -8.77 0.75 2.98
C GLU A 159 -8.23 -0.12 1.85
N GLN A 160 -6.92 -0.34 1.88
CA GLN A 160 -6.21 -1.06 0.83
C GLN A 160 -5.35 -2.13 1.48
N TRP A 161 -5.40 -3.35 0.96
CA TRP A 161 -4.81 -4.53 1.58
C TRP A 161 -3.93 -5.30 0.62
N ILE A 162 -2.83 -5.81 1.17
CA ILE A 162 -1.95 -6.78 0.53
C ILE A 162 -2.01 -8.07 1.35
N ALA A 163 -2.33 -9.19 0.71
CA ALA A 163 -2.20 -10.51 1.30
C ALA A 163 -1.03 -11.26 0.67
N VAL A 164 -0.07 -11.68 1.50
CA VAL A 164 1.08 -12.45 1.08
C VAL A 164 0.99 -13.84 1.70
N SER A 165 1.26 -14.87 0.92
CA SER A 165 1.35 -16.23 1.44
C SER A 165 2.56 -16.39 2.36
N ALA A 166 2.46 -17.23 3.39
CA ALA A 166 3.52 -17.37 4.39
C ALA A 166 4.83 -17.93 3.80
N ASP A 167 4.73 -18.79 2.78
CA ASP A 167 5.86 -19.27 2.00
C ASP A 167 6.51 -18.13 1.20
N ALA A 168 5.72 -17.28 0.51
CA ALA A 168 6.27 -16.13 -0.21
C ALA A 168 6.98 -15.18 0.75
N HIS A 169 6.34 -14.83 1.87
CA HIS A 169 6.93 -13.92 2.86
C HIS A 169 8.23 -14.47 3.46
N ASN A 170 8.32 -15.78 3.71
CA ASN A 170 9.52 -16.41 4.25
C ASN A 170 10.63 -16.60 3.19
N GLU A 171 10.30 -16.57 1.89
CA GLU A 171 11.28 -16.62 0.79
C GLU A 171 11.92 -15.22 0.52
N LEU A 172 11.34 -14.14 1.05
CA LEU A 172 11.93 -12.79 0.99
C LEU A 172 13.09 -12.67 1.99
N ASP A 173 14.16 -11.95 1.62
CA ASP A 173 15.20 -11.59 2.58
C ASP A 173 14.65 -10.63 3.66
N ASP A 174 15.32 -10.58 4.82
CA ASP A 174 14.86 -9.76 5.94
C ASP A 174 14.78 -8.27 5.57
N VAL A 175 15.70 -7.81 4.72
CA VAL A 175 15.75 -6.42 4.23
C VAL A 175 14.50 -6.06 3.42
N LEU A 176 14.05 -6.95 2.52
CA LEU A 176 12.87 -6.75 1.70
C LEU A 176 11.58 -6.93 2.49
N GLN A 177 11.55 -7.82 3.48
CA GLN A 177 10.43 -7.93 4.42
C GLN A 177 10.24 -6.61 5.19
N ASP A 178 11.32 -6.04 5.72
CA ASP A 178 11.29 -4.76 6.43
C ASP A 178 10.96 -3.58 5.51
N ALA A 179 11.46 -3.60 4.27
CA ALA A 179 11.11 -2.61 3.26
C ALA A 179 9.61 -2.68 2.92
N LEU A 180 9.06 -3.88 2.73
CA LEU A 180 7.63 -4.07 2.46
C LEU A 180 6.77 -3.59 3.62
N LEU A 181 7.15 -3.90 4.85
CA LEU A 181 6.41 -3.45 6.03
C LEU A 181 6.47 -1.93 6.17
N THR A 182 7.66 -1.34 6.00
CA THR A 182 7.87 0.11 6.03
C THR A 182 7.05 0.82 4.96
N ASP A 183 7.06 0.31 3.73
CA ASP A 183 6.29 0.89 2.62
C ASP A 183 4.79 0.77 2.86
N CYS A 184 4.30 -0.38 3.33
CA CYS A 184 2.89 -0.55 3.69
C CYS A 184 2.49 0.46 4.77
N ARG A 185 3.29 0.61 5.83
CA ARG A 185 3.02 1.57 6.92
C ARG A 185 3.00 3.02 6.42
N LYS A 186 3.99 3.39 5.61
CA LYS A 186 4.12 4.74 5.04
C LYS A 186 2.92 5.10 4.16
N GLU A 187 2.50 4.16 3.32
CA GLU A 187 1.39 4.33 2.38
C GLU A 187 0.01 4.09 3.03
N GLY A 188 -0.03 3.59 4.26
CA GLY A 188 -1.27 3.29 4.98
C GLY A 188 -1.98 2.02 4.48
N LEU A 189 -1.24 1.07 3.93
CA LEU A 189 -1.75 -0.20 3.44
C LEU A 189 -1.75 -1.25 4.54
N GLY A 190 -2.80 -2.06 4.60
CA GLY A 190 -2.87 -3.23 5.47
C GLY A 190 -2.10 -4.39 4.88
N LEU A 191 -1.38 -5.14 5.73
CA LEU A 191 -0.58 -6.29 5.31
C LEU A 191 -1.03 -7.55 6.06
N LEU A 192 -1.43 -8.56 5.29
CA LEU A 192 -1.89 -9.86 5.78
C LEU A 192 -0.89 -10.95 5.38
N ARG A 193 -0.59 -11.86 6.31
CA ARG A 193 0.16 -13.08 6.06
C ARG A 193 -0.74 -14.30 6.16
N VAL A 194 -0.90 -15.04 5.07
CA VAL A 194 -1.78 -16.20 4.98
C VAL A 194 -0.98 -17.50 5.07
N ARG A 195 -1.25 -18.33 6.08
CA ARG A 195 -0.65 -19.67 6.22
C ARG A 195 -1.44 -20.71 5.43
N SER A 196 -0.82 -21.86 5.16
CA SER A 196 -1.45 -22.94 4.38
C SER A 196 -2.68 -23.59 5.03
N ALA A 197 -2.84 -23.43 6.34
CA ALA A 197 -4.04 -23.84 7.06
C ALA A 197 -5.19 -22.82 6.95
N GLY A 198 -5.09 -21.81 6.07
CA GLY A 198 -6.05 -20.70 5.98
C GLY A 198 -5.96 -19.69 7.14
N ARG A 199 -5.03 -19.88 8.08
CA ARG A 199 -4.84 -18.96 9.20
C ARG A 199 -4.20 -17.66 8.71
N VAL A 200 -4.94 -16.57 8.82
CA VAL A 200 -4.47 -15.21 8.48
C VAL A 200 -3.87 -14.54 9.72
N THR A 201 -2.71 -13.93 9.56
CA THR A 201 -2.06 -13.08 10.57
C THR A 201 -1.99 -11.66 10.04
N LEU A 202 -2.51 -10.70 10.82
CA LEU A 202 -2.37 -9.28 10.52
C LEU A 202 -0.95 -8.82 10.89
N LEU A 203 -0.20 -8.29 9.93
CA LEU A 203 1.15 -7.76 10.14
C LEU A 203 1.13 -6.24 10.32
N GLU A 204 0.37 -5.52 9.49
CA GLU A 204 0.22 -4.06 9.55
C GLU A 204 -1.25 -3.69 9.34
N LYS A 205 -1.75 -2.70 10.09
CA LYS A 205 -3.12 -2.19 9.95
C LYS A 205 -3.19 -1.13 8.86
N PRO A 206 -4.24 -1.13 8.02
CA PRO A 206 -4.42 -0.07 7.05
C PRO A 206 -4.80 1.25 7.74
N ARG A 207 -4.64 2.35 7.00
CA ARG A 207 -5.17 3.66 7.36
C ARG A 207 -6.37 3.97 6.47
N SER A 208 -7.51 4.25 7.09
CA SER A 208 -8.71 4.65 6.36
C SER A 208 -8.50 5.96 5.60
N ARG A 209 -9.00 5.99 4.36
CA ARG A 209 -8.98 7.13 3.45
C ARG A 209 -10.39 7.62 3.21
N THR A 210 -10.54 8.92 3.02
CA THR A 210 -11.80 9.55 2.60
C THR A 210 -11.82 9.70 1.07
N PRO A 211 -12.99 9.55 0.43
CA PRO A 211 -13.13 9.86 -0.98
C PRO A 211 -12.78 11.34 -1.24
N PRO A 212 -12.22 11.66 -2.43
CA PRO A 212 -11.95 13.04 -2.80
C PRO A 212 -13.25 13.82 -2.96
N VAL A 213 -13.15 15.15 -2.89
CA VAL A 213 -14.30 16.06 -3.06
C VAL A 213 -14.95 15.79 -4.42
N GLY A 214 -16.28 15.67 -4.42
CA GLY A 214 -17.07 15.37 -5.62
C GLY A 214 -17.37 13.89 -5.84
N LEU A 215 -16.72 12.97 -5.10
CA LEU A 215 -17.04 11.55 -5.10
C LEU A 215 -17.80 11.17 -3.82
N SER A 216 -18.97 10.54 -3.96
CA SER A 216 -19.77 10.10 -2.81
C SER A 216 -19.08 9.01 -2.01
N ASP A 217 -18.51 8.01 -2.69
CA ASP A 217 -17.74 6.92 -2.12
C ASP A 217 -16.86 6.26 -3.19
N PHE A 218 -15.87 5.48 -2.74
CA PHE A 218 -14.97 4.78 -3.66
C PHE A 218 -15.65 3.63 -4.44
N LEU A 219 -16.81 3.14 -4.01
CA LEU A 219 -17.53 2.07 -4.73
C LEU A 219 -17.94 2.54 -6.13
N ALA A 220 -18.27 3.82 -6.29
CA ALA A 220 -18.59 4.42 -7.60
C ALA A 220 -17.48 4.26 -8.66
N CYS A 221 -16.23 3.99 -8.25
CA CYS A 221 -15.12 3.77 -9.17
C CYS A 221 -15.12 2.38 -9.82
N TYR A 222 -15.92 1.43 -9.35
CA TYR A 222 -15.91 0.05 -9.85
C TYR A 222 -17.01 -0.18 -10.90
N ALA A 223 -16.74 -1.04 -11.88
CA ALA A 223 -17.64 -1.28 -13.00
C ALA A 223 -19.01 -1.86 -12.58
N ARG A 224 -19.08 -2.50 -11.41
CA ARG A 224 -20.28 -3.17 -10.87
C ARG A 224 -20.84 -2.49 -9.63
N SER A 225 -20.60 -1.19 -9.47
CA SER A 225 -21.00 -0.40 -8.31
C SER A 225 -22.49 -0.54 -7.98
N ASP A 226 -23.39 -0.39 -8.95
CA ASP A 226 -24.85 -0.43 -8.73
C ASP A 226 -25.33 -1.79 -8.21
N LEU A 227 -24.82 -2.87 -8.82
CA LEU A 227 -25.12 -4.24 -8.41
C LEU A 227 -24.62 -4.52 -6.99
N LEU A 228 -23.44 -4.01 -6.64
CA LEU A 228 -22.88 -4.14 -5.30
C LEU A 228 -23.70 -3.36 -4.26
N ARG A 229 -24.16 -2.15 -4.59
CA ARG A 229 -25.07 -1.38 -3.72
C ARG A 229 -26.39 -2.12 -3.50
N GLN A 230 -27.00 -2.64 -4.57
CA GLN A 230 -28.25 -3.38 -4.47
C GLN A 230 -28.11 -4.59 -3.55
N LYS A 231 -27.02 -5.37 -3.70
CA LYS A 231 -26.72 -6.50 -2.82
C LYS A 231 -26.52 -6.07 -1.36
N LEU A 232 -25.82 -4.96 -1.11
CA LEU A 232 -25.63 -4.45 0.25
C LEU A 232 -26.96 -4.09 0.91
N HIS A 233 -27.86 -3.42 0.18
CA HIS A 233 -29.19 -3.08 0.70
C HIS A 233 -30.03 -4.33 0.97
N GLN A 234 -30.04 -5.29 0.04
CA GLN A 234 -30.72 -6.59 0.25
C GLN A 234 -30.20 -7.34 1.48
N LEU A 235 -28.87 -7.32 1.71
CA LEU A 235 -28.27 -7.95 2.88
C LEU A 235 -28.57 -7.19 4.18
N ALA A 236 -28.73 -5.87 4.13
CA ALA A 236 -29.05 -5.05 5.29
C ALA A 236 -30.50 -5.24 5.77
N ASP A 237 -31.42 -5.56 4.85
CA ASP A 237 -32.82 -5.87 5.17
C ASP A 237 -32.98 -7.25 5.84
N ILE A 238 -31.96 -8.12 5.71
CA ILE A 238 -31.92 -9.40 6.41
C ILE A 238 -31.36 -9.14 7.81
N PRO A 239 -32.15 -9.36 8.89
CA PRO A 239 -31.62 -9.19 10.24
C PRO A 239 -30.40 -10.10 10.40
N LEU A 240 -29.23 -9.49 10.65
CA LEU A 240 -27.97 -10.20 10.84
C LEU A 240 -28.17 -11.25 11.93
N GLN A 241 -28.27 -12.53 11.54
CA GLN A 241 -28.08 -13.62 12.49
C GLN A 241 -26.65 -13.49 12.99
N GLN A 242 -26.48 -12.94 14.20
CA GLN A 242 -25.17 -12.71 14.79
C GLN A 242 -24.32 -13.96 14.58
N PRO A 243 -23.19 -13.86 13.86
CA PRO A 243 -22.35 -15.02 13.64
C PRO A 243 -21.90 -15.52 15.01
N ARG A 244 -22.37 -16.72 15.38
CA ARG A 244 -21.94 -17.42 16.60
C ARG A 244 -20.41 -17.36 16.62
N ALA A 245 -19.85 -16.63 17.59
CA ALA A 245 -18.43 -16.37 17.73
C ALA A 245 -17.62 -17.68 17.75
N ARG A 246 -17.29 -18.21 16.57
CA ARG A 246 -16.46 -19.41 16.40
C ARG A 246 -15.00 -19.09 16.09
N PHE A 247 -14.66 -17.81 15.95
CA PHE A 247 -13.27 -17.39 15.94
C PHE A 247 -12.81 -17.12 17.37
N GLY A 248 -12.39 -18.20 18.03
CA GLY A 248 -11.72 -18.16 19.31
C GLY A 248 -10.50 -17.24 19.25
N GLY A 249 -10.67 -16.04 19.81
CA GLY A 249 -9.67 -15.28 20.55
C GLY A 249 -8.24 -15.33 20.04
N ALA A 250 -7.96 -14.75 18.88
CA ALA A 250 -6.68 -14.07 18.70
C ALA A 250 -6.77 -12.70 19.40
N ARG A 251 -6.78 -12.70 20.75
CA ARG A 251 -6.48 -11.48 21.52
C ARG A 251 -5.09 -11.04 21.07
N ALA A 252 -5.03 -9.98 20.27
CA ALA A 252 -3.80 -9.23 20.03
C ALA A 252 -3.28 -8.79 21.40
N ARG A 253 -2.34 -9.55 21.97
CA ARG A 253 -1.58 -9.13 23.15
C ARG A 253 -0.74 -7.95 22.67
N SER A 254 -1.25 -6.75 22.93
CA SER A 254 -0.44 -5.54 22.90
C SER A 254 0.66 -5.76 23.93
N SER A 255 1.86 -6.12 23.47
CA SER A 255 3.05 -6.12 24.29
C SER A 255 3.38 -4.67 24.59
N THR A 256 2.74 -4.14 25.64
CA THR A 256 3.22 -2.95 26.33
C THR A 256 4.61 -3.28 26.83
N ILE A 257 5.62 -2.83 26.08
CA ILE A 257 7.02 -2.84 26.48
C ILE A 257 7.10 -1.96 27.73
N ALA A 258 7.11 -2.62 28.89
CA ALA A 258 7.44 -1.99 30.14
C ALA A 258 8.89 -1.51 30.04
N ARG A 259 9.07 -0.20 29.87
CA ARG A 259 10.32 0.52 30.13
C ARG A 259 10.69 0.25 31.58
N ARG A 260 11.58 -0.72 31.80
CA ARG A 260 12.21 -0.95 33.09
C ARG A 260 13.25 0.16 33.29
N SER A 261 12.83 1.21 33.98
CA SER A 261 13.69 2.19 34.61
C SER A 261 14.56 1.49 35.65
N SER A 262 15.82 1.20 35.34
CA SER A 262 16.84 0.90 36.35
C SER A 262 17.46 2.22 36.82
N ARG A 263 16.90 2.77 37.88
CA ARG A 263 17.51 3.81 38.71
C ARG A 263 17.52 3.27 40.15
N ASP A 264 18.61 3.57 40.85
CA ASP A 264 19.00 3.15 42.21
C ASP A 264 19.47 1.70 42.37
N GLY A 265 20.61 1.39 43.00
CA GLY A 265 21.54 2.20 43.81
C GLY A 265 22.08 1.34 44.96
N ARG A 266 23.41 1.28 45.17
CA ARG A 266 24.14 0.90 46.42
C ARG A 266 25.64 0.85 46.08
N ARG A 267 26.48 1.80 46.54
CA ARG A 267 27.10 1.94 47.87
C ARG A 267 27.80 0.68 48.39
N GLY A 268 29.11 0.80 48.58
CA GLY A 268 29.84 0.14 49.66
C GLY A 268 31.11 -0.60 49.26
N SER A 269 32.26 0.09 49.18
CA SER A 269 33.45 -0.02 50.06
C SER A 269 34.62 0.72 49.44
#